data_AF-A0A7J8QXH7-F1
#
_entry.id   AF-A0A7J8QXH7-F1
#
_cell.length_a   1.000
_cell.length_b   1.000
_cell.length_c   1.000
_cell.angle_alpha   90.00
_cell.angle_beta   90.00
_cell.angle_gamma   90.00
#
_symmetry.space_group_name_H-M   'P 1'
#
loop_
_entity.id
_entity.type
_entity.pdbx_description
1 polymer ?
#
loop_
_entity_poly.entity_id
_entity_poly.type
_entity_poly.pdbx_seq_one_letter_code
_entity_poly.pdbx_strand_id
1 'polypeptide(L)'
;MELGDISDDEKVMVRKMIITAFWCIQLLPIDRPSMSKVLKMLEGDVELLEMPPKPFHQLPLETSMEVHSCENSNDESSKSLDTGTTTS
;
A
#
# COMPACT_ATOMS: atom_id res chain seq x y z
N MET A 1 20.14 18.71 16.37
CA MET A 1 18.73 18.82 15.98
C MET A 1 17.94 18.71 17.25
N GLU A 2 17.47 19.83 17.80
CA GLU A 2 16.52 19.76 18.91
C GLU A 2 15.22 19.20 18.32
N LEU A 3 14.80 18.05 18.83
CA LEU A 3 13.47 17.53 18.58
C LEU A 3 12.55 18.43 19.40
N GLY A 4 12.04 19.49 18.76
CA GLY A 4 11.05 20.37 19.35
C GLY A 4 9.94 19.52 19.95
N ASP A 5 9.53 19.87 21.16
CA ASP A 5 8.50 19.14 21.90
C ASP A 5 7.26 18.98 21.01
N ILE A 6 6.91 17.74 20.68
CA ILE A 6 5.77 17.41 19.84
C ILE A 6 4.54 17.54 20.72
N SER A 7 3.63 18.44 20.37
CA SER A 7 2.39 18.62 21.12
C SER A 7 1.54 17.34 21.07
N ASP A 8 0.70 17.15 22.10
CA ASP A 8 -0.20 16.00 22.15
C ASP A 8 -1.14 15.95 20.93
N ASP A 9 -1.55 17.11 20.41
CA ASP A 9 -2.38 17.22 19.20
C ASP A 9 -1.64 16.73 17.95
N GLU A 10 -0.35 17.10 17.80
CA GLU A 10 0.48 16.59 16.71
C GLU A 10 0.66 15.09 16.81
N LYS A 11 0.85 14.55 18.02
CA LYS A 11 0.97 13.11 18.26
C LYS A 11 -0.30 12.36 17.87
N VAL A 12 -1.47 12.92 18.18
CA VAL A 12 -2.78 12.39 17.77
C VAL A 12 -2.90 12.37 16.25
N MET A 13 -2.53 13.47 15.58
CA MET A 13 -2.57 13.59 14.13
C MET A 13 -1.61 12.60 13.44
N VAL A 14 -0.38 12.47 13.94
CA VAL A 14 0.62 11.50 13.44
C VAL A 14 0.09 10.08 13.59
N ARG A 15 -0.47 9.71 14.75
CA ARG A 15 -1.04 8.38 14.97
C ARG A 15 -2.18 8.08 13.97
N LYS A 16 -3.04 9.05 13.74
CA LYS A 16 -4.15 8.96 12.78
C LYS A 16 -3.66 8.76 11.34
N MET A 17 -2.64 9.51 10.94
CA MET A 17 -2.00 9.36 9.62
C MET A 17 -1.36 7.99 9.45
N ILE A 18 -0.66 7.50 10.48
CA ILE A 18 -0.01 6.18 10.45
C ILE A 18 -1.04 5.06 10.27
N ILE A 19 -2.11 5.06 11.06
CA ILE A 19 -3.16 4.03 10.94
C ILE A 19 -3.81 4.08 9.56
N THR A 20 -4.15 5.28 9.07
CA THR A 20 -4.73 5.47 7.73
C THR A 20 -3.79 5.00 6.63
N ALA A 21 -2.50 5.31 6.72
CA ALA A 21 -1.50 4.84 5.77
C ALA A 21 -1.42 3.31 5.76
N PHE A 22 -1.42 2.66 6.92
CA PHE A 22 -1.41 1.21 7.00
C PHE A 22 -2.64 0.57 6.33
N TRP A 23 -3.82 1.18 6.42
CA TRP A 23 -5.00 0.74 5.69
C TRP A 23 -4.86 0.91 4.17
N CYS A 24 -4.23 2.00 3.71
CA CYS A 24 -4.07 2.27 2.28
C CYS A 24 -3.04 1.38 1.59
N ILE A 25 -1.99 0.95 2.30
CA ILE A 25 -0.91 0.12 1.74
C ILE A 25 -1.19 -1.39 1.78
N GLN A 26 -2.41 -1.81 2.16
CA GLN A 26 -2.77 -3.23 2.20
C GLN A 26 -2.48 -3.91 0.86
N LEU A 27 -1.97 -5.15 0.95
CA LEU A 27 -1.54 -5.91 -0.22
C LEU A 27 -2.73 -6.23 -1.14
N LEU A 28 -3.84 -6.67 -0.55
CA LEU A 28 -5.04 -6.99 -1.30
C LEU A 28 -5.84 -5.69 -1.57
N PRO A 29 -6.24 -5.43 -2.82
CA PRO A 29 -7.02 -4.24 -3.15
C PRO A 29 -8.34 -4.14 -2.40
N ILE A 30 -8.95 -5.28 -2.06
CA ILE A 30 -10.24 -5.33 -1.35
C ILE A 30 -10.15 -4.84 0.10
N ASP A 31 -8.97 -4.90 0.70
CA ASP A 31 -8.74 -4.44 2.08
C ASP A 31 -8.43 -2.95 2.15
N ARG A 32 -8.16 -2.31 1.00
CA ARG A 32 -7.91 -0.86 0.96
C ARG A 32 -9.22 -0.10 1.13
N PRO A 33 -9.26 0.92 2.01
CA PRO A 33 -10.44 1.75 2.16
C PRO A 33 -10.70 2.57 0.90
N SER A 34 -11.97 2.89 0.64
CA SER A 34 -12.33 3.89 -0.36
C SER A 34 -11.81 5.27 0.04
N MET A 35 -11.59 6.17 -0.93
CA MET A 35 -11.16 7.55 -0.64
C MET A 35 -12.10 8.28 0.31
N SER A 36 -13.42 8.05 0.22
CA SER A 36 -14.38 8.64 1.15
C SER A 36 -14.22 8.12 2.58
N LYS A 37 -13.83 6.85 2.77
CA LYS A 37 -13.50 6.29 4.08
C LYS A 37 -12.17 6.85 4.61
N VAL A 38 -11.16 7.01 3.75
CA VAL A 38 -9.89 7.65 4.10
C VAL A 38 -10.11 9.07 4.64
N LEU A 39 -10.94 9.88 3.98
CA LEU A 39 -11.26 11.23 4.45
C LEU A 39 -11.91 11.20 5.83
N LYS A 40 -12.91 10.33 6.04
CA LYS A 40 -13.55 10.14 7.34
C LYS A 40 -12.56 9.71 8.42
N MET A 41 -11.58 8.87 8.09
CA MET A 41 -10.54 8.46 9.03
C MET A 41 -9.62 9.62 9.42
N LEU A 42 -9.30 10.52 8.48
CA LEU A 42 -8.44 11.69 8.72
C LEU A 42 -9.15 12.82 9.49
N GLU A 43 -10.43 13.04 9.20
CA GLU A 43 -11.25 14.07 9.84
C GLU A 43 -11.84 13.62 11.18
N GLY A 44 -12.11 12.31 11.34
CA GLY A 44 -12.73 11.72 12.54
C GLY A 44 -11.78 11.52 13.72
N ASP A 45 -12.27 10.91 14.80
CA ASP A 45 -11.50 10.66 16.02
C ASP A 45 -10.51 9.49 15.86
N VAL A 46 -9.28 9.66 16.37
CA VAL A 46 -8.24 8.62 16.36
C VAL A 46 -8.63 7.41 17.23
N GLU A 47 -9.42 7.60 18.29
CA GLU A 47 -9.83 6.49 19.17
C GLU A 47 -10.77 5.50 18.49
N LEU A 48 -11.45 5.96 17.44
CA LEU A 48 -12.33 5.12 16.62
C LEU A 48 -11.56 4.35 15.52
N LEU A 49 -10.26 4.61 15.36
CA LEU A 49 -9.45 3.95 14.34
C LEU A 49 -8.76 2.71 14.90
N GLU A 50 -9.05 1.58 14.27
CA GLU A 50 -8.39 0.32 14.56
C GLU A 50 -7.19 0.08 13.64
N MET A 51 -6.20 -0.67 14.15
CA MET A 51 -5.06 -1.10 13.36
C MET A 51 -5.52 -2.10 12.29
N PRO A 52 -5.09 -1.95 11.02
CA PRO A 52 -5.46 -2.91 9.98
C PRO A 52 -4.89 -4.31 10.26
N PRO A 53 -5.48 -5.34 9.62
CA PRO A 53 -4.98 -6.71 9.71
C PRO A 53 -3.53 -6.80 9.22
N LYS A 54 -2.77 -7.75 9.81
CA LYS A 54 -1.39 -8.01 9.40
C LYS A 54 -1.41 -8.69 8.02
N PRO A 55 -0.63 -8.18 7.05
CA PRO A 55 -0.70 -8.64 5.66
C PRO A 55 -0.24 -10.10 5.44
N PHE A 56 0.54 -10.67 6.37
CA PHE A 56 1.20 -11.97 6.17
C PHE A 56 0.38 -13.19 6.60
N HIS A 57 -0.83 -13.02 7.14
CA HIS A 57 -1.62 -14.17 7.59
C HIS A 57 -2.36 -14.89 6.46
N GLN A 58 -2.51 -14.26 5.29
CA GLN A 58 -3.33 -14.79 4.19
C GLN A 58 -2.52 -15.29 2.99
N LEU A 59 -1.20 -15.10 3.00
CA LEU A 59 -0.32 -15.60 1.95
C LEU A 59 0.37 -16.87 2.44
N PRO A 60 0.29 -17.98 1.71
CA PRO A 60 1.21 -19.10 1.87
C PRO A 60 2.61 -18.60 1.50
N LEU A 61 3.34 -18.02 2.47
CA LEU A 61 4.74 -17.68 2.30
C LEU A 61 5.54 -18.97 2.48
N GLU A 62 5.70 -19.73 1.40
CA GLU A 62 6.74 -20.75 1.33
C GLU A 62 8.08 -20.03 1.46
N THR A 63 8.68 -20.15 2.64
CA THR A 63 9.99 -19.59 2.95
C THR A 63 11.06 -20.32 2.15
N SER A 64 11.58 -19.70 1.09
CA SER A 64 12.94 -19.96 0.63
C SER A 64 13.59 -18.64 0.24
N MET A 65 14.44 -18.14 1.14
CA MET A 65 15.41 -17.11 0.83
C MET A 65 16.45 -17.72 -0.11
N GLU A 66 16.25 -17.60 -1.42
CA GLU A 66 17.30 -17.87 -2.40
C GLU A 66 17.53 -16.57 -3.19
N VAL A 67 18.57 -15.84 -2.82
CA VAL A 67 19.08 -14.72 -3.63
C VAL A 67 19.60 -15.30 -4.94
N HIS A 68 18.93 -14.99 -6.04
CA HIS A 68 19.52 -15.08 -7.36
C HIS A 68 19.41 -13.73 -8.05
N SER A 69 20.53 -13.01 -8.04
CA SER A 69 20.76 -11.86 -8.90
C SER A 69 20.65 -12.32 -10.36
N CYS A 70 19.73 -11.76 -11.14
CA CYS A 70 19.77 -11.88 -12.59
C CYS A 70 20.39 -10.62 -13.19
N GLU A 71 21.59 -10.82 -13.73
CA GLU A 71 22.35 -9.85 -14.51
C GLU A 71 21.62 -9.50 -15.81
N ASN A 72 21.81 -8.26 -16.26
CA ASN A 72 21.35 -7.76 -17.55
C ASN A 72 21.82 -8.65 -18.72
N SER A 73 20.92 -8.99 -19.64
CA SER A 73 21.26 -8.98 -21.06
C SER A 73 20.12 -8.35 -21.85
N ASN A 74 20.44 -7.32 -22.63
CA ASN A 74 19.58 -6.78 -23.66
C ASN A 74 19.53 -7.81 -24.79
N ASP A 75 18.37 -8.03 -25.41
CA ASP A 75 18.33 -8.15 -26.87
C ASP A 75 16.96 -7.72 -27.40
N GLU A 76 17.05 -6.78 -28.33
CA GLU A 76 16.01 -6.17 -29.12
C GLU A 76 15.53 -7.15 -30.19
N SER A 77 14.22 -7.35 -30.33
CA SER A 77 13.66 -7.70 -31.64
C SER A 77 12.19 -7.32 -31.74
N SER A 78 11.98 -6.15 -32.30
CA SER A 78 10.71 -5.64 -32.82
C SER A 78 10.06 -6.62 -33.79
N LYS A 79 8.78 -6.95 -33.59
CA LYS A 79 7.88 -7.36 -34.68
C LYS A 79 6.51 -6.75 -34.44
N SER A 80 6.20 -5.74 -35.25
CA SER A 80 4.84 -5.27 -35.49
C SER A 80 4.00 -6.36 -36.14
N LEU A 81 2.70 -6.40 -35.84
CA LEU A 81 1.65 -6.44 -36.87
C LEU A 81 0.29 -6.15 -36.24
N ASP A 82 -0.41 -5.21 -36.87
CA ASP A 82 -1.77 -4.76 -36.60
C ASP A 82 -2.82 -5.80 -37.06
N THR A 83 -4.02 -5.75 -36.47
CA THR A 83 -5.34 -5.80 -37.13
C THR A 83 -6.45 -6.17 -36.14
N GLY A 84 -7.49 -5.32 -36.10
CA GLY A 84 -8.60 -5.39 -35.15
C GLY A 84 -9.75 -6.33 -35.52
N THR A 85 -10.79 -6.34 -34.69
CA THR A 85 -12.15 -6.82 -35.03
C THR A 85 -13.18 -6.18 -34.08
N THR A 86 -14.12 -5.44 -34.66
CA THR A 86 -15.37 -4.97 -34.04
C THR A 86 -16.47 -6.01 -34.27
N THR A 87 -17.27 -6.33 -33.25
CA THR A 87 -18.57 -7.04 -33.32
C THR A 87 -19.22 -6.91 -31.93
N SER A 88 -20.50 -6.59 -31.71
CA SER A 88 -21.72 -6.47 -32.52
C SER A 88 -22.59 -5.33 -31.99
#